data_AF-A0A423U714-F1
#
_entry.id   AF-A0A423U714-F1
#
_cell.length_a   1.000
_cell.length_b   1.000
_cell.length_c   1.000
_cell.angle_alpha   90.00
_cell.angle_beta   90.00
_cell.angle_gamma   90.00
#
_symmetry.space_group_name_H-M   'P 1'
#
loop_
_entity.id
_entity.type
_entity.pdbx_description
1 polymer ?
#
loop_
_entity_poly.entity_id
_entity_poly.type
_entity_poly.pdbx_seq_one_letter_code
_entity_poly.pdbx_strand_id
1 'polypeptide(L)'
;MPNNSVEQAYKQYIKDTVKLFDASGPDALEFAALLYHYESRIAEITPSESVLRDPLSSNHLISVGELSQIARSVPWLDLLRTIFPNSKLDHRTDVLVVSREYFSDLSELISTTDRSLLNNYLIFSFVTAFMPYLSADNKRVLDLYHREFTGVQEPMERWEFCIQTTNKFFSFGLGSLYERSPARLRVRQRNDYVLHKIFNQIRYTFANNLANSRWYPLEVKAQLTSKLNNMTLAVGYPNRLLDLGVINAYYEDYTIFIKDFFQNLQDSIRNAQRQLEMKLIEPMPESKWMDALSEESVSYIHEANKIVIPPHLLNPPLFHRNYPMAMLYGSLGVQIARAMLRAVDSVGLAWNSRGQLTSRSIYTNR
;
A
#
# COMPACT_ATOMS: atom_id res chain seq x y z
N MET A 1 19.24 11.93 -24.69
CA MET A 1 19.57 11.90 -23.25
C MET A 1 20.86 11.11 -23.08
N PRO A 2 21.86 11.59 -22.33
CA PRO A 2 23.09 10.82 -22.14
C PRO A 2 22.78 9.56 -21.32
N ASN A 3 23.27 8.41 -21.79
CA ASN A 3 23.22 7.07 -21.18
C ASN A 3 22.88 7.07 -19.68
N ASN A 4 21.60 6.94 -19.35
CA ASN A 4 21.20 6.65 -17.99
C ASN A 4 21.55 5.18 -17.70
N SER A 5 22.49 4.94 -16.78
CA SER A 5 22.92 3.58 -16.42
C SER A 5 21.75 2.70 -15.97
N VAL A 6 20.73 3.29 -15.33
CA VAL A 6 19.51 2.59 -14.91
C VAL A 6 18.67 2.15 -16.10
N GLU A 7 18.53 3.00 -17.11
CA GLU A 7 17.78 2.68 -18.33
C GLU A 7 18.44 1.50 -19.08
N GLN A 8 19.77 1.52 -19.17
CA GLN A 8 20.53 0.43 -19.78
C GLN A 8 20.41 -0.86 -18.98
N ALA A 9 20.51 -0.78 -17.65
CA ALA A 9 20.33 -1.92 -16.77
C ALA A 9 18.93 -2.53 -16.93
N TYR A 10 17.89 -1.70 -17.10
CA TYR A 10 16.53 -2.18 -17.30
C TYR A 10 16.33 -2.87 -18.65
N LYS A 11 16.85 -2.30 -19.75
CA LYS A 11 16.84 -2.97 -21.07
C LYS A 11 17.58 -4.31 -21.03
N GLN A 12 18.71 -4.35 -20.33
CA GLN A 12 19.49 -5.57 -20.14
C GLN A 12 18.73 -6.60 -19.28
N TYR A 13 18.02 -6.15 -18.25
CA TYR A 13 17.14 -6.98 -17.42
C TYR A 13 16.03 -7.65 -18.23
N ILE A 14 15.35 -6.89 -19.11
CA ILE A 14 14.30 -7.44 -19.98
C ILE A 14 14.87 -8.56 -20.86
N LYS A 15 16.00 -8.26 -21.52
CA LYS A 15 16.70 -9.19 -22.41
C LYS A 15 17.18 -10.45 -21.68
N ASP A 16 17.78 -10.31 -20.50
CA ASP A 16 18.30 -11.46 -19.74
C ASP A 16 17.16 -12.29 -19.15
N THR A 17 16.04 -11.66 -18.78
CA THR A 17 14.85 -12.38 -18.33
C THR A 17 14.31 -13.29 -19.43
N VAL A 18 14.08 -12.78 -20.65
CA VAL A 18 13.53 -13.62 -21.73
C VAL A 18 14.49 -14.71 -22.20
N LYS A 19 15.81 -14.50 -22.06
CA LYS A 19 16.81 -15.56 -22.30
C LYS A 19 16.72 -16.72 -21.33
N LEU A 20 16.24 -16.51 -20.10
CA LEU A 20 15.96 -17.61 -19.16
C LEU A 20 14.81 -18.51 -19.63
N PHE A 21 14.01 -18.05 -20.60
CA PHE A 21 12.90 -18.77 -21.22
C PHE A 21 13.19 -19.09 -22.70
N ASP A 22 14.45 -19.40 -23.00
CA ASP A 22 14.94 -19.91 -24.30
C ASP A 22 14.81 -18.95 -25.50
N ALA A 23 14.63 -17.65 -25.28
CA ALA A 23 14.70 -16.66 -26.35
C ALA A 23 16.14 -16.52 -26.90
N SER A 24 16.28 -16.49 -28.23
CA SER A 24 17.59 -16.31 -28.87
C SER A 24 18.16 -14.91 -28.61
N GLY A 25 19.48 -14.75 -28.79
CA GLY A 25 20.15 -13.46 -28.57
C GLY A 25 19.55 -12.28 -29.36
N PRO A 26 19.33 -12.42 -30.68
CA PRO A 26 18.65 -11.42 -31.50
C PRO A 26 17.20 -11.17 -31.07
N ASP A 27 16.41 -12.22 -30.87
CA ASP A 27 14.99 -12.09 -30.51
C ASP A 27 14.82 -11.40 -29.14
N ALA A 28 15.69 -11.73 -28.18
CA ALA A 28 15.69 -11.10 -26.86
C ALA A 28 16.03 -9.60 -26.91
N LEU A 29 16.89 -9.19 -27.85
CA LEU A 29 17.26 -7.79 -28.04
C LEU A 29 16.11 -6.99 -28.67
N GLU A 30 15.46 -7.55 -29.69
CA GLU A 30 14.27 -6.96 -30.30
C GLU A 30 13.12 -6.86 -29.30
N PHE A 31 12.85 -7.94 -28.55
CA PHE A 31 11.84 -7.96 -27.49
C PHE A 31 12.08 -6.86 -26.47
N ALA A 32 13.32 -6.71 -25.99
CA ALA A 32 13.67 -5.68 -25.01
C ALA A 32 13.46 -4.26 -25.55
N ALA A 33 13.78 -4.01 -26.82
CA ALA A 33 13.57 -2.71 -27.45
C ALA A 33 12.07 -2.38 -27.60
N LEU A 34 11.28 -3.34 -28.08
CA LEU A 34 9.82 -3.17 -28.27
C LEU A 34 9.10 -2.97 -26.94
N LEU A 35 9.43 -3.80 -25.93
CA LEU A 35 8.82 -3.71 -24.62
C LEU A 35 9.15 -2.38 -23.93
N TYR A 36 10.43 -2.00 -23.93
CA TYR A 36 10.86 -0.73 -23.35
C TYR A 36 10.16 0.47 -24.00
N HIS A 37 10.02 0.48 -25.32
CA HIS A 37 9.30 1.54 -26.02
C HIS A 37 7.81 1.57 -25.65
N TYR A 38 7.17 0.41 -25.52
CA TYR A 38 5.78 0.33 -25.07
C TYR A 38 5.60 0.85 -23.64
N GLU A 39 6.46 0.45 -22.71
CA GLU A 39 6.45 0.97 -21.33
C GLU A 39 6.76 2.47 -21.25
N SER A 40 7.61 2.97 -22.15
CA SER A 40 7.87 4.42 -22.25
C SER A 40 6.59 5.19 -22.62
N ARG A 41 5.78 4.67 -23.55
CA ARG A 41 4.46 5.27 -23.89
C ARG A 41 3.49 5.23 -22.70
N ILE A 42 3.50 4.17 -21.89
CA ILE A 42 2.70 4.11 -20.65
C ILE A 42 3.20 5.17 -19.65
N ALA A 43 4.51 5.32 -19.50
CA ALA A 43 5.10 6.30 -18.59
C ALA A 43 4.78 7.75 -19.01
N GLU A 44 4.75 8.04 -20.32
CA GLU A 44 4.41 9.36 -20.87
C GLU A 44 2.98 9.80 -20.54
N ILE A 45 2.02 8.86 -20.51
CA ILE A 45 0.62 9.15 -20.17
C ILE A 45 0.35 9.08 -18.65
N THR A 46 1.30 8.56 -17.85
CA THR A 46 1.11 8.40 -16.40
C THR A 46 1.02 9.77 -15.73
N PRO A 47 -0.02 10.02 -14.89
CA PRO A 47 -0.17 11.30 -14.21
C PRO A 47 1.03 11.62 -13.32
N SER A 48 1.42 12.90 -13.29
CA SER A 48 2.49 13.36 -12.40
C SER A 48 2.17 13.10 -10.91
N GLU A 49 3.20 12.95 -10.09
CA GLU A 49 3.03 12.69 -8.65
C GLU A 49 2.19 13.75 -7.93
N SER A 50 2.23 15.02 -8.37
CA SER A 50 1.44 16.08 -7.75
C SER A 50 -0.06 15.86 -7.93
N VAL A 51 -0.48 15.35 -9.10
CA VAL A 51 -1.88 15.00 -9.38
C VAL A 51 -2.30 13.79 -8.55
N LEU A 52 -1.45 12.75 -8.49
CA LEU A 52 -1.74 11.54 -7.71
C LEU A 52 -1.87 11.82 -6.21
N ARG A 53 -1.06 12.75 -5.69
CA ARG A 53 -1.07 13.15 -4.27
C ARG A 53 -2.20 14.11 -3.90
N ASP A 54 -2.88 14.75 -4.86
CA ASP A 54 -4.00 15.64 -4.59
C ASP A 54 -5.30 14.84 -4.48
N PRO A 55 -5.83 14.59 -3.27
CA PRO A 55 -6.98 13.73 -3.07
C PRO A 55 -8.26 14.28 -3.72
N LEU A 56 -8.31 15.56 -4.08
CA LEU A 56 -9.48 16.12 -4.77
C LEU A 56 -9.42 15.89 -6.28
N SER A 57 -8.21 15.77 -6.82
CA SER A 57 -7.98 15.46 -8.22
C SER A 57 -7.89 13.96 -8.47
N SER A 58 -7.50 13.16 -7.48
CA SER A 58 -7.27 11.71 -7.64
C SER A 58 -8.42 10.80 -7.14
N ASN A 59 -9.58 11.36 -6.80
CA ASN A 59 -10.72 10.60 -6.28
C ASN A 59 -11.99 10.84 -7.12
N HIS A 60 -12.05 10.25 -8.31
CA HIS A 60 -13.24 10.28 -9.15
C HIS A 60 -14.09 9.04 -8.91
N LEU A 61 -15.16 9.18 -8.12
CA LEU A 61 -16.17 8.13 -8.00
C LEU A 61 -17.03 8.12 -9.27
N ILE A 62 -16.98 7.02 -10.02
CA ILE A 62 -17.79 6.78 -11.23
C ILE A 62 -18.32 5.36 -11.22
N SER A 63 -19.34 5.09 -12.02
CA SER A 63 -19.82 3.72 -12.20
C SER A 63 -18.91 2.89 -13.11
N VAL A 64 -18.92 1.56 -12.97
CA VAL A 64 -18.25 0.64 -13.91
C VAL A 64 -18.70 0.86 -15.35
N GLY A 65 -19.98 1.22 -15.56
CA GLY A 65 -20.51 1.58 -16.87
C GLY A 65 -19.84 2.82 -17.47
N GLU A 66 -19.65 3.87 -16.68
CA GLU A 66 -18.92 5.08 -17.10
C GLU A 66 -17.44 4.79 -17.35
N LEU A 67 -16.78 4.01 -16.49
CA LEU A 67 -15.40 3.57 -16.72
C LEU A 67 -15.27 2.84 -18.07
N SER A 68 -16.24 1.98 -18.38
CA SER A 68 -16.28 1.25 -19.66
C SER A 68 -16.49 2.16 -20.86
N GLN A 69 -17.09 3.34 -20.69
CA GLN A 69 -17.23 4.33 -21.77
C GLN A 69 -15.95 5.14 -21.99
N ILE A 70 -15.24 5.46 -20.91
CA ILE A 70 -13.96 6.19 -20.91
C ILE A 70 -12.85 5.28 -21.49
N ALA A 71 -12.77 4.04 -21.02
CA ALA A 71 -11.71 3.10 -21.36
C ALA A 71 -12.26 1.83 -22.02
N ARG A 72 -12.70 1.96 -23.27
CA ARG A 72 -13.44 0.92 -24.02
C ARG A 72 -12.61 -0.30 -24.41
N SER A 73 -11.29 -0.16 -24.46
CA SER A 73 -10.39 -1.24 -24.89
C SER A 73 -10.26 -2.36 -23.85
N VAL A 74 -10.77 -2.15 -22.63
CA VAL A 74 -10.73 -3.13 -21.54
C VAL A 74 -12.15 -3.53 -21.15
N PRO A 75 -12.47 -4.84 -21.06
CA PRO A 75 -13.78 -5.31 -20.62
C PRO A 75 -13.88 -5.24 -19.09
N TRP A 76 -14.01 -4.02 -18.54
CA TRP A 76 -13.90 -3.76 -17.09
C TRP A 76 -14.85 -4.60 -16.24
N LEU A 77 -16.13 -4.71 -16.61
CA LEU A 77 -17.07 -5.47 -15.80
C LEU A 77 -16.71 -6.96 -15.73
N ASP A 78 -16.29 -7.55 -16.86
CA ASP A 78 -15.90 -8.96 -16.91
C ASP A 78 -14.59 -9.20 -16.15
N LEU A 79 -13.64 -8.27 -16.27
CA LEU A 79 -12.39 -8.29 -15.51
C LEU A 79 -12.68 -8.22 -14.01
N LEU A 80 -13.49 -7.26 -13.57
CA LEU A 80 -13.84 -7.09 -12.16
C LEU A 80 -14.62 -8.29 -11.61
N ARG A 81 -15.53 -8.89 -12.39
CA ARG A 81 -16.22 -10.14 -12.01
C ARG A 81 -15.30 -11.34 -11.96
N THR A 82 -14.23 -11.35 -12.76
CA THR A 82 -13.21 -12.41 -12.70
C THR A 82 -12.35 -12.27 -11.45
N ILE A 83 -11.99 -11.04 -11.09
CA ILE A 83 -11.17 -10.73 -9.91
C ILE A 83 -11.99 -10.89 -8.62
N PHE A 84 -13.27 -10.50 -8.64
CA PHE A 84 -14.19 -10.50 -7.49
C PHE A 84 -15.49 -11.27 -7.81
N PRO A 85 -15.41 -12.61 -7.96
CA PRO A 85 -16.52 -13.45 -8.43
C PRO A 85 -17.74 -13.48 -7.48
N ASN A 86 -17.54 -13.26 -6.18
CA ASN A 86 -18.59 -13.32 -5.16
C ASN A 86 -19.20 -11.93 -4.86
N SER A 87 -18.63 -10.84 -5.41
CA SER A 87 -18.99 -9.46 -5.05
C SER A 87 -20.22 -8.89 -5.77
N LYS A 88 -20.97 -9.69 -6.54
CA LYS A 88 -22.20 -9.30 -7.27
C LYS A 88 -22.11 -7.95 -8.01
N LEU A 89 -21.00 -7.74 -8.73
CA LEU A 89 -20.72 -6.49 -9.44
C LEU A 89 -21.58 -6.34 -10.71
N ASP A 90 -21.98 -5.10 -11.00
CA ASP A 90 -22.72 -4.70 -12.20
C ASP A 90 -22.25 -3.34 -12.76
N HIS A 91 -22.85 -2.88 -13.86
CA HIS A 91 -22.49 -1.59 -14.46
C HIS A 91 -22.79 -0.37 -13.58
N ARG A 92 -23.65 -0.51 -12.56
CA ARG A 92 -24.00 0.57 -11.62
C ARG A 92 -23.09 0.60 -10.41
N THR A 93 -22.22 -0.39 -10.26
CA THR A 93 -21.28 -0.46 -9.14
C THR A 93 -20.32 0.72 -9.22
N ASP A 94 -20.19 1.45 -8.12
CA ASP A 94 -19.25 2.57 -8.01
C ASP A 94 -17.81 2.07 -7.89
N VAL A 95 -16.92 2.71 -8.63
CA VAL A 95 -15.47 2.49 -8.59
C VAL A 95 -14.77 3.83 -8.44
N LEU A 96 -13.72 3.84 -7.62
CA LEU A 96 -12.88 5.00 -7.42
C LEU A 96 -11.78 5.01 -8.48
N VAL A 97 -11.77 6.03 -9.33
CA VAL A 97 -10.83 6.19 -10.44
C VAL A 97 -9.88 7.34 -10.17
N VAL A 98 -8.58 7.07 -10.28
CA VAL A 98 -7.51 8.01 -9.94
C VAL A 98 -7.35 9.12 -10.97
N SER A 99 -7.41 8.82 -12.27
CA SER A 99 -7.40 9.83 -13.34
C SER A 99 -8.19 9.31 -14.51
N ARG A 100 -9.24 10.03 -14.92
CA ARG A 100 -10.08 9.62 -16.06
C ARG A 100 -9.31 9.73 -17.37
N GLU A 101 -8.48 10.75 -17.48
CA GLU A 101 -7.61 11.03 -18.61
C GLU A 101 -6.64 9.86 -18.83
N TYR A 102 -5.96 9.41 -17.78
CA TYR A 102 -5.06 8.25 -17.87
C TYR A 102 -5.76 7.01 -18.41
N PHE A 103 -6.98 6.69 -17.93
CA PHE A 103 -7.71 5.52 -18.42
C PHE A 103 -8.18 5.69 -19.87
N SER A 104 -8.52 6.91 -20.29
CA SER A 104 -8.83 7.23 -21.70
C SER A 104 -7.60 7.02 -22.59
N ASP A 105 -6.46 7.61 -22.22
CA ASP A 105 -5.21 7.54 -22.97
C ASP A 105 -4.66 6.10 -23.01
N LEU A 106 -4.79 5.37 -21.89
CA LEU A 106 -4.44 3.95 -21.82
C LEU A 106 -5.32 3.12 -22.75
N SER A 107 -6.61 3.43 -22.84
CA SER A 107 -7.52 2.74 -23.77
C SER A 107 -7.12 2.97 -25.22
N GLU A 108 -6.75 4.20 -25.58
CA GLU A 108 -6.21 4.52 -26.91
C GLU A 108 -4.90 3.78 -27.18
N LEU A 109 -3.98 3.81 -26.22
CA LEU A 109 -2.69 3.10 -26.30
C LEU A 109 -2.88 1.60 -26.53
N ILE A 110 -3.79 0.95 -25.78
CA ILE A 110 -4.12 -0.46 -25.97
C ILE A 110 -4.72 -0.70 -27.37
N SER A 111 -5.64 0.16 -27.82
CA SER A 111 -6.30 -0.02 -29.12
C SER A 111 -5.36 0.13 -30.33
N THR A 112 -4.29 0.91 -30.16
CA THR A 112 -3.29 1.21 -31.20
C THR A 112 -2.05 0.32 -31.14
N THR A 113 -1.99 -0.61 -30.19
CA THR A 113 -0.83 -1.49 -30.00
C THR A 113 -1.14 -2.90 -30.51
N ASP A 114 -0.18 -3.49 -31.21
CA ASP A 114 -0.28 -4.85 -31.72
C ASP A 114 -0.56 -5.86 -30.60
N ARG A 115 -1.47 -6.80 -30.86
CA ARG A 115 -1.88 -7.83 -29.88
C ARG A 115 -0.71 -8.69 -29.40
N SER A 116 0.27 -8.95 -30.27
CA SER A 116 1.48 -9.68 -29.90
C SER A 116 2.30 -8.91 -28.86
N LEU A 117 2.49 -7.60 -29.05
CA LEU A 117 3.21 -6.75 -28.12
C LEU A 117 2.46 -6.58 -26.79
N LEU A 118 1.13 -6.44 -26.83
CA LEU A 118 0.29 -6.45 -25.62
C LEU A 118 0.45 -7.75 -24.83
N ASN A 119 0.37 -8.90 -25.50
CA ASN A 119 0.59 -10.20 -24.87
C ASN A 119 2.00 -10.31 -24.27
N ASN A 120 3.02 -9.88 -25.02
CA ASN A 120 4.41 -9.87 -24.54
C ASN A 120 4.56 -9.04 -23.26
N TYR A 121 3.94 -7.85 -23.21
CA TYR A 121 3.95 -7.00 -22.02
C TYR A 121 3.27 -7.65 -20.81
N LEU A 122 2.09 -8.25 -21.01
CA LEU A 122 1.36 -8.92 -19.94
C LEU A 122 2.11 -10.15 -19.40
N ILE A 123 2.64 -10.99 -20.30
CA ILE A 123 3.43 -12.17 -19.91
C ILE A 123 4.74 -11.76 -19.23
N PHE A 124 5.43 -10.74 -19.74
CA PHE A 124 6.64 -10.22 -19.10
C PHE A 124 6.34 -9.68 -17.70
N SER A 125 5.29 -8.88 -17.54
CA SER A 125 4.85 -8.36 -16.23
C SER A 125 4.50 -9.49 -15.26
N PHE A 126 3.85 -10.55 -15.75
CA PHE A 126 3.57 -11.73 -14.96
C PHE A 126 4.85 -12.46 -14.54
N VAL A 127 5.76 -12.74 -15.47
CA VAL A 127 7.04 -13.43 -15.19
C VAL A 127 7.86 -12.66 -14.18
N THR A 128 8.04 -11.34 -14.36
CA THR A 128 8.85 -10.51 -13.47
C THR A 128 8.30 -10.46 -12.04
N ALA A 129 6.98 -10.53 -11.85
CA ALA A 129 6.37 -10.64 -10.53
C ALA A 129 6.73 -11.95 -9.80
N PHE A 130 7.05 -13.02 -10.54
CA PHE A 130 7.46 -14.32 -9.97
C PHE A 130 8.97 -14.49 -9.86
N MET A 131 9.79 -13.72 -10.59
CA MET A 131 11.26 -13.83 -10.59
C MET A 131 11.91 -13.99 -9.21
N PRO A 132 11.51 -13.25 -8.14
CA PRO A 132 12.12 -13.41 -6.81
C PRO A 132 11.91 -14.81 -6.20
N TYR A 133 10.90 -15.55 -6.67
CA TYR A 133 10.41 -16.80 -6.09
C TYR A 133 10.80 -18.05 -6.88
N LEU A 134 11.52 -17.90 -8.00
CA LEU A 134 11.91 -19.00 -8.89
C LEU A 134 13.33 -19.51 -8.54
N SER A 135 14.05 -20.04 -9.54
CA SER A 135 15.40 -20.57 -9.36
C SER A 135 16.44 -19.48 -9.04
N ALA A 136 17.63 -19.91 -8.60
CA ALA A 136 18.75 -19.02 -8.33
C ALA A 136 19.16 -18.16 -9.54
N ASP A 137 19.01 -18.67 -10.77
CA ASP A 137 19.32 -17.92 -11.99
C ASP A 137 18.32 -16.78 -12.25
N ASN A 138 17.02 -17.04 -12.01
CA ASN A 138 16.00 -16.01 -12.09
C ASN A 138 16.27 -14.89 -11.08
N LYS A 139 16.52 -15.27 -9.82
CA LYS A 139 16.86 -14.32 -8.76
C LYS A 139 18.13 -13.54 -9.10
N ARG A 140 19.16 -14.18 -9.64
CA ARG A 140 20.42 -13.53 -10.04
C ARG A 140 20.21 -12.44 -11.11
N VAL A 141 19.38 -12.69 -12.13
CA VAL A 141 19.07 -11.67 -13.15
C VAL A 141 18.38 -10.46 -12.51
N LEU A 142 17.46 -10.69 -11.58
CA LEU A 142 16.79 -9.64 -10.82
C LEU A 142 17.77 -8.88 -9.89
N ASP A 143 18.64 -9.59 -9.17
CA ASP A 143 19.62 -9.00 -8.26
C ASP A 143 20.62 -8.10 -9.00
N LEU A 144 21.06 -8.50 -10.21
CA LEU A 144 21.93 -7.67 -11.06
C LEU A 144 21.26 -6.34 -11.45
N TYR A 145 19.96 -6.38 -11.81
CA TYR A 145 19.20 -5.17 -12.10
C TYR A 145 19.04 -4.29 -10.85
N HIS A 146 18.65 -4.89 -9.71
CA HIS A 146 18.49 -4.16 -8.46
C HIS A 146 19.80 -3.53 -7.98
N ARG A 147 20.95 -4.15 -8.22
CA ARG A 147 22.26 -3.58 -7.91
C ARG A 147 22.50 -2.27 -8.64
N GLU A 148 22.20 -2.21 -9.93
CA GLU A 148 22.33 -0.98 -10.72
C GLU A 148 21.29 0.08 -10.34
N PHE A 149 20.07 -0.34 -10.00
CA PHE A 149 18.98 0.56 -9.62
C PHE A 149 19.14 1.17 -8.21
N THR A 150 19.57 0.36 -7.24
CA THR A 150 19.60 0.74 -5.81
C THR A 150 21.01 0.99 -5.26
N GLY A 151 22.05 0.52 -5.95
CA GLY A 151 23.43 0.52 -5.45
C GLY A 151 23.76 -0.57 -4.43
N VAL A 152 22.79 -1.40 -4.03
CA VAL A 152 22.98 -2.51 -3.09
C VAL A 152 23.89 -3.57 -3.72
N GLN A 153 25.03 -3.84 -3.09
CA GLN A 153 26.07 -4.71 -3.66
C GLN A 153 25.81 -6.20 -3.42
N GLU A 154 25.25 -6.55 -2.26
CA GLU A 154 25.02 -7.94 -1.86
C GLU A 154 23.52 -8.26 -1.93
N PRO A 155 23.14 -9.39 -2.56
CA PRO A 155 21.75 -9.81 -2.61
C PRO A 155 21.27 -10.22 -1.22
N MET A 156 19.95 -10.08 -1.01
CA MET A 156 19.32 -10.49 0.24
C MET A 156 19.56 -11.98 0.55
N GLU A 157 20.00 -12.25 1.77
CA GLU A 157 20.24 -13.60 2.26
C GLU A 157 18.95 -14.44 2.24
N ARG A 158 19.10 -15.76 2.06
CA ARG A 158 17.95 -16.65 1.89
C ARG A 158 17.01 -16.66 3.11
N TRP A 159 17.57 -16.63 4.32
CA TRP A 159 16.76 -16.66 5.54
C TRP A 159 15.93 -15.38 5.68
N GLU A 160 16.50 -14.24 5.30
CA GLU A 160 15.80 -12.95 5.33
C GLU A 160 14.68 -12.92 4.30
N PHE A 161 14.95 -13.38 3.08
CA PHE A 161 13.94 -13.54 2.04
C PHE A 161 12.76 -14.43 2.50
N CYS A 162 13.06 -15.55 3.18
CA CYS A 162 12.03 -16.43 3.74
C CYS A 162 11.17 -15.71 4.80
N ILE A 163 11.78 -14.93 5.69
CA ILE A 163 11.05 -14.16 6.71
C ILE A 163 10.18 -13.08 6.05
N GLN A 164 10.73 -12.30 5.12
CA GLN A 164 9.97 -11.24 4.44
C GLN A 164 8.81 -11.82 3.63
N THR A 165 9.03 -12.92 2.91
CA THR A 165 7.97 -13.61 2.16
C THR A 165 6.89 -14.16 3.09
N THR A 166 7.29 -14.76 4.21
CA THR A 166 6.32 -15.24 5.21
C THR A 166 5.53 -14.07 5.79
N ASN A 167 6.19 -12.97 6.16
CA ASN A 167 5.52 -11.78 6.68
C ASN A 167 4.56 -11.15 5.67
N LYS A 168 4.88 -11.14 4.38
CA LYS A 168 4.02 -10.61 3.31
C LYS A 168 2.64 -11.29 3.29
N PHE A 169 2.58 -12.60 3.46
CA PHE A 169 1.34 -13.36 3.36
C PHE A 169 0.73 -13.76 4.72
N PHE A 170 1.55 -13.83 5.77
CA PHE A 170 1.15 -14.27 7.11
C PHE A 170 1.37 -13.22 8.20
N SER A 171 1.45 -11.93 7.85
CA SER A 171 1.67 -10.83 8.82
C SER A 171 0.73 -10.91 10.03
N PHE A 172 -0.57 -11.12 9.80
CA PHE A 172 -1.55 -11.20 10.89
C PHE A 172 -1.40 -12.46 11.73
N GLY A 173 -1.14 -13.61 11.11
CA GLY A 173 -0.87 -14.86 11.83
C GLY A 173 0.38 -14.76 12.71
N LEU A 174 1.49 -14.30 12.13
CA LEU A 174 2.76 -14.10 12.83
C LEU A 174 2.62 -13.05 13.95
N GLY A 175 1.97 -11.93 13.66
CA GLY A 175 1.71 -10.87 14.61
C GLY A 175 0.86 -11.32 15.80
N SER A 176 -0.21 -12.07 15.52
CA SER A 176 -1.07 -12.66 16.55
C SER A 176 -0.29 -13.63 17.43
N LEU A 177 0.48 -14.55 16.83
CA LEU A 177 1.33 -15.50 17.57
C LEU A 177 2.34 -14.77 18.47
N TYR A 178 2.97 -13.71 17.96
CA TYR A 178 3.95 -12.92 18.68
C TYR A 178 3.32 -12.21 19.89
N GLU A 179 2.22 -11.49 19.70
CA GLU A 179 1.57 -10.70 20.76
C GLU A 179 0.86 -11.54 21.82
N ARG A 180 0.43 -12.76 21.49
CA ARG A 180 -0.32 -13.63 22.41
C ARG A 180 0.51 -14.23 23.55
N SER A 181 1.83 -14.07 23.56
CA SER A 181 2.63 -14.55 24.69
C SER A 181 2.19 -13.88 26.01
N PRO A 182 2.04 -14.62 27.13
CA PRO A 182 1.53 -14.05 28.38
C PRO A 182 2.32 -12.84 28.89
N ALA A 183 3.63 -12.84 28.65
CA ALA A 183 4.50 -11.71 28.98
C ALA A 183 4.11 -10.45 28.19
N ARG A 184 3.82 -10.57 26.88
CA ARG A 184 3.43 -9.43 26.05
C ARG A 184 2.04 -8.93 26.32
N LEU A 185 1.06 -9.80 26.56
CA LEU A 185 -0.29 -9.38 26.92
C LEU A 185 -0.29 -8.47 28.17
N ARG A 186 0.53 -8.80 29.18
CA ARG A 186 0.70 -7.96 30.38
C ARG A 186 1.40 -6.64 30.09
N VAL A 187 2.33 -6.62 29.14
CA VAL A 187 3.09 -5.42 28.78
C VAL A 187 2.28 -4.48 27.90
N ARG A 188 1.47 -5.03 26.99
CA ARG A 188 0.65 -4.31 26.01
C ARG A 188 -0.25 -3.28 26.66
N GLN A 189 -1.00 -3.64 27.71
CA GLN A 189 -1.88 -2.69 28.42
C GLN A 189 -1.11 -1.49 29.00
N ARG A 190 0.12 -1.72 29.49
CA ARG A 190 0.94 -0.63 30.05
C ARG A 190 1.54 0.25 28.95
N ASN A 191 1.98 -0.36 27.85
CA ASN A 191 2.47 0.37 26.68
C ASN A 191 1.37 1.25 26.11
N ASP A 192 0.18 0.67 25.96
CA ASP A 192 -1.03 1.34 25.48
C ASP A 192 -1.37 2.57 26.33
N TYR A 193 -1.39 2.42 27.66
CA TYR A 193 -1.63 3.54 28.58
C TYR A 193 -0.62 4.69 28.40
N VAL A 194 0.68 4.37 28.34
CA VAL A 194 1.74 5.39 28.19
C VAL A 194 1.62 6.12 26.85
N LEU A 195 1.36 5.38 25.77
CA LEU A 195 1.24 5.96 24.43
C LEU A 195 -0.03 6.78 24.26
N HIS A 196 -1.16 6.35 24.83
CA HIS A 196 -2.37 7.16 24.89
C HIS A 196 -2.18 8.44 25.70
N LYS A 197 -1.40 8.41 26.79
CA LYS A 197 -1.05 9.62 27.55
C LYS A 197 -0.26 10.62 26.68
N ILE A 198 0.76 10.14 25.96
CA ILE A 198 1.58 10.97 25.05
C ILE A 198 0.72 11.53 23.91
N PHE A 199 -0.07 10.66 23.25
CA PHE A 199 -0.98 11.05 22.19
C PHE A 199 -1.96 12.14 22.64
N ASN A 200 -2.61 11.97 23.80
CA ASN A 200 -3.55 12.95 24.32
C ASN A 200 -2.88 14.29 24.65
N GLN A 201 -1.66 14.27 25.20
CA GLN A 201 -0.92 15.50 25.48
C GLN A 201 -0.53 16.25 24.19
N ILE A 202 -0.06 15.53 23.17
CA ILE A 202 0.27 16.10 21.86
C ILE A 202 -0.99 16.68 21.22
N ARG A 203 -2.09 15.91 21.22
CA ARG A 203 -3.39 16.31 20.67
C ARG A 203 -3.91 17.58 21.33
N TYR A 204 -3.86 17.64 22.66
CA TYR A 204 -4.27 18.81 23.44
C TYR A 204 -3.42 20.03 23.08
N THR A 205 -2.09 19.87 23.06
CA THR A 205 -1.16 20.95 22.72
C THR A 205 -1.42 21.47 21.30
N PHE A 206 -1.67 20.55 20.36
CA PHE A 206 -1.94 20.89 18.98
C PHE A 206 -3.27 21.62 18.81
N ALA A 207 -4.33 21.16 19.47
CA ALA A 207 -5.63 21.84 19.50
C ALA A 207 -5.53 23.25 20.10
N ASN A 208 -4.77 23.42 21.19
CA ASN A 208 -4.54 24.73 21.81
C ASN A 208 -3.77 25.68 20.87
N ASN A 209 -2.73 25.19 20.19
CA ASN A 209 -1.99 25.99 19.22
C ASN A 209 -2.86 26.37 18.01
N LEU A 210 -3.69 25.45 17.53
CA LEU A 210 -4.64 25.71 16.44
C LEU A 210 -5.66 26.79 16.81
N ALA A 211 -6.22 26.74 18.03
CA ALA A 211 -7.16 27.74 18.52
C ALA A 211 -6.55 29.17 18.51
N ASN A 212 -5.29 29.28 18.92
CA ASN A 212 -4.54 30.53 19.00
C ASN A 212 -3.90 30.98 17.68
N SER A 213 -3.89 30.13 16.65
CA SER A 213 -3.29 30.44 15.34
C SER A 213 -4.03 31.58 14.64
N ARG A 214 -3.31 32.45 13.92
CA ARG A 214 -3.92 33.51 13.09
C ARG A 214 -4.06 33.13 11.62
N TRP A 215 -3.55 31.97 11.22
CA TRP A 215 -3.49 31.55 9.81
C TRP A 215 -4.78 30.95 9.28
N TYR A 216 -5.68 30.49 10.16
CA TYR A 216 -6.92 29.83 9.76
C TYR A 216 -8.16 30.67 10.06
N PRO A 217 -9.11 30.78 9.12
CA PRO A 217 -10.45 31.30 9.39
C PRO A 217 -11.16 30.52 10.50
N LEU A 218 -12.13 31.16 11.17
CA LEU A 218 -12.87 30.55 12.29
C LEU A 218 -13.57 29.23 11.90
N GLU A 219 -14.13 29.15 10.70
CA GLU A 219 -14.80 27.95 10.20
C GLU A 219 -13.81 26.78 10.03
N VAL A 220 -12.66 27.04 9.40
CA VAL A 220 -11.60 26.04 9.23
C VAL A 220 -11.07 25.58 10.58
N LYS A 221 -10.88 26.50 11.54
CA LYS A 221 -10.50 26.15 12.91
C LYS A 221 -11.52 25.21 13.55
N ALA A 222 -12.81 25.51 13.45
CA ALA A 222 -13.87 24.69 14.04
C ALA A 222 -13.86 23.25 13.46
N GLN A 223 -13.68 23.12 12.14
CA GLN A 223 -13.58 21.81 11.48
C GLN A 223 -12.33 21.04 11.91
N LEU A 224 -11.17 21.70 11.92
CA LEU A 224 -9.91 21.11 12.37
C LEU A 224 -9.96 20.70 13.85
N THR A 225 -10.55 21.52 14.71
CA THR A 225 -10.78 21.18 16.12
C THR A 225 -11.70 19.95 16.24
N SER A 226 -12.78 19.89 15.48
CA SER A 226 -13.66 18.70 15.45
C SER A 226 -12.91 17.45 15.02
N LYS A 227 -12.07 17.57 13.98
CA LYS A 227 -11.22 16.49 13.48
C LYS A 227 -10.23 15.99 14.52
N LEU A 228 -9.51 16.90 15.17
CA LEU A 228 -8.58 16.56 16.25
C LEU A 228 -9.29 15.92 17.44
N ASN A 229 -10.45 16.44 17.85
CA ASN A 229 -11.21 15.88 18.97
C ASN A 229 -11.70 14.45 18.71
N ASN A 230 -12.10 14.15 17.48
CA ASN A 230 -12.56 12.83 17.05
C ASN A 230 -11.41 11.89 16.65
N MET A 231 -10.17 12.37 16.58
CA MET A 231 -9.02 11.56 16.23
C MET A 231 -8.76 10.49 17.29
N THR A 232 -8.53 9.26 16.84
CA THR A 232 -8.24 8.12 17.72
C THR A 232 -6.85 7.56 17.50
N LEU A 233 -6.34 6.82 18.49
CA LEU A 233 -5.06 6.10 18.42
C LEU A 233 -5.32 4.59 18.36
N ALA A 234 -4.57 3.86 17.54
CA ALA A 234 -4.43 2.42 17.59
C ALA A 234 -2.96 2.05 17.84
N VAL A 235 -2.73 1.15 18.80
CA VAL A 235 -1.39 0.73 19.24
C VAL A 235 -1.22 -0.76 18.97
N GLY A 236 -0.37 -1.11 18.01
CA GLY A 236 -0.15 -2.48 17.57
C GLY A 236 -1.43 -3.15 17.08
N TYR A 237 -1.49 -4.47 17.18
CA TYR A 237 -2.63 -5.26 16.70
C TYR A 237 -3.91 -4.98 17.50
N PRO A 238 -5.09 -4.85 16.85
CA PRO A 238 -6.39 -4.81 17.52
C PRO A 238 -6.71 -6.15 18.20
N ASN A 239 -7.50 -6.12 19.27
CA ASN A 239 -7.86 -7.32 20.05
C ASN A 239 -8.50 -8.41 19.18
N ARG A 240 -9.32 -8.02 18.19
CA ARG A 240 -9.98 -8.97 17.28
C ARG A 240 -8.98 -9.79 16.46
N LEU A 241 -7.84 -9.22 16.08
CA LEU A 241 -6.78 -9.95 15.37
C LEU A 241 -5.90 -10.80 16.31
N LEU A 242 -6.14 -10.75 17.62
CA LEU A 242 -5.53 -11.66 18.59
C LEU A 242 -6.41 -12.88 18.87
N ASP A 243 -7.64 -12.92 18.36
CA ASP A 243 -8.55 -14.06 18.52
C ASP A 243 -8.16 -15.20 17.56
N LEU A 244 -8.05 -16.45 18.07
CA LEU A 244 -7.70 -17.59 17.21
C LEU A 244 -8.80 -17.92 16.22
N GLY A 245 -10.08 -17.74 16.59
CA GLY A 245 -11.18 -18.00 15.68
C GLY A 245 -11.12 -17.10 14.45
N VAL A 246 -10.80 -15.82 14.67
CA VAL A 246 -10.64 -14.84 13.58
C VAL A 246 -9.42 -15.17 12.71
N ILE A 247 -8.28 -15.50 13.33
CA ILE A 247 -7.07 -15.85 12.59
C ILE A 247 -7.23 -17.16 11.82
N ASN A 248 -7.83 -18.18 12.43
CA ASN A 248 -8.09 -19.46 11.76
C ASN A 248 -9.04 -19.28 10.59
N ALA A 249 -10.10 -18.48 10.73
CA ALA A 249 -11.00 -18.15 9.63
C ALA A 249 -10.30 -17.35 8.50
N TYR A 250 -9.37 -16.46 8.86
CA TYR A 250 -8.59 -15.69 7.88
C TYR A 250 -7.67 -16.58 7.02
N TYR A 251 -7.19 -17.69 7.57
CA TYR A 251 -6.28 -18.64 6.89
C TYR A 251 -6.92 -20.01 6.63
N GLU A 252 -8.25 -20.11 6.63
CA GLU A 252 -8.97 -21.40 6.62
C GLU A 252 -8.70 -22.24 5.36
N ASP A 253 -8.57 -21.61 4.18
CA ASP A 253 -8.31 -22.34 2.93
C ASP A 253 -6.82 -22.59 2.67
N TYR A 254 -5.96 -22.30 3.65
CA TYR A 254 -4.52 -22.39 3.44
C TYR A 254 -4.02 -23.81 3.66
N THR A 255 -3.38 -24.39 2.64
CA THR A 255 -2.64 -25.65 2.77
C THR A 255 -1.14 -25.40 2.61
N ILE A 256 -0.33 -25.88 3.57
CA ILE A 256 1.13 -25.74 3.52
C ILE A 256 1.76 -27.06 3.10
N PHE A 257 2.47 -27.03 1.98
CA PHE A 257 3.26 -28.13 1.44
C PHE A 257 4.75 -27.93 1.79
N ILE A 258 5.29 -28.76 2.68
CA ILE A 258 6.65 -28.58 3.24
C ILE A 258 7.74 -28.51 2.15
N LYS A 259 7.58 -29.25 1.05
CA LYS A 259 8.58 -29.36 -0.02
C LYS A 259 8.20 -28.64 -1.31
N ASP A 260 7.08 -27.89 -1.31
CA ASP A 260 6.60 -27.18 -2.49
C ASP A 260 6.37 -25.70 -2.18
N PHE A 261 7.45 -24.93 -2.30
CA PHE A 261 7.41 -23.48 -2.05
C PHE A 261 6.52 -22.75 -3.07
N PHE A 262 6.52 -23.19 -4.33
CA PHE A 262 5.78 -22.50 -5.38
C PHE A 262 4.27 -22.71 -5.23
N GLN A 263 3.83 -23.93 -4.91
CA GLN A 263 2.43 -24.18 -4.57
C GLN A 263 2.00 -23.36 -3.34
N ASN A 264 2.83 -23.28 -2.31
CA ASN A 264 2.54 -22.42 -1.15
C ASN A 264 2.38 -20.95 -1.55
N LEU A 265 3.21 -20.44 -2.48
CA LEU A 265 3.10 -19.09 -2.99
C LEU A 265 1.78 -18.87 -3.75
N GLN A 266 1.38 -19.83 -4.59
CA GLN A 266 0.10 -19.75 -5.32
C GLN A 266 -1.10 -19.73 -4.36
N ASP A 267 -1.08 -20.57 -3.32
CA ASP A 267 -2.10 -20.59 -2.27
C ASP A 267 -2.12 -19.27 -1.48
N SER A 268 -0.94 -18.69 -1.21
CA SER A 268 -0.78 -17.36 -0.62
C SER A 268 -1.43 -16.25 -1.43
N ILE A 269 -1.19 -16.22 -2.74
CA ILE A 269 -1.78 -15.23 -3.65
C ILE A 269 -3.30 -15.42 -3.74
N ARG A 270 -3.77 -16.67 -3.81
CA ARG A 270 -5.21 -16.99 -3.80
C ARG A 270 -5.90 -16.52 -2.52
N ASN A 271 -5.29 -16.75 -1.36
CA ASN A 271 -5.82 -16.26 -0.10
C ASN A 271 -5.83 -14.73 -0.07
N ALA A 272 -4.74 -14.06 -0.47
CA ALA A 272 -4.71 -12.60 -0.53
C ALA A 272 -5.83 -12.03 -1.40
N GLN A 273 -6.11 -12.64 -2.56
CA GLN A 273 -7.21 -12.26 -3.43
C GLN A 273 -8.58 -12.47 -2.76
N ARG A 274 -8.81 -13.61 -2.10
CA ARG A 274 -10.03 -13.86 -1.32
C ARG A 274 -10.22 -12.81 -0.22
N GLN A 275 -9.16 -12.45 0.49
CA GLN A 275 -9.24 -11.46 1.57
C GLN A 275 -9.54 -10.05 1.03
N LEU A 276 -9.02 -9.69 -0.15
CA LEU A 276 -9.40 -8.45 -0.85
C LEU A 276 -10.88 -8.46 -1.24
N GLU A 277 -11.39 -9.58 -1.72
CA GLU A 277 -12.82 -9.75 -2.01
C GLU A 277 -13.69 -9.65 -0.74
N MET A 278 -13.29 -10.30 0.36
CA MET A 278 -14.01 -10.21 1.63
C MET A 278 -14.01 -8.77 2.18
N LYS A 279 -12.92 -8.02 2.01
CA LYS A 279 -12.88 -6.58 2.36
C LYS A 279 -13.94 -5.78 1.59
N LEU A 280 -14.31 -6.19 0.37
CA LEU A 280 -15.34 -5.54 -0.44
C LEU A 280 -16.76 -5.93 0.01
N ILE A 281 -16.99 -7.21 0.29
CA ILE A 281 -18.32 -7.76 0.63
C ILE A 281 -18.71 -7.44 2.09
N GLU A 282 -17.78 -7.64 3.02
CA GLU A 282 -18.01 -7.50 4.45
C GLU A 282 -16.79 -6.83 5.13
N PRO A 283 -16.60 -5.51 4.94
CA PRO A 283 -15.47 -4.80 5.52
C PRO A 283 -15.52 -4.85 7.05
N MET A 284 -14.42 -5.29 7.66
CA MET A 284 -14.23 -5.15 9.10
C MET A 284 -14.04 -3.67 9.46
N PRO A 285 -14.43 -3.23 10.68
CA PRO A 285 -14.16 -1.88 11.14
C PRO A 285 -12.66 -1.49 11.04
N GLU A 286 -11.78 -2.48 11.23
CA GLU A 286 -10.33 -2.32 11.16
C GLU A 286 -9.77 -2.34 9.73
N SER A 287 -10.54 -2.79 8.72
CA SER A 287 -10.07 -2.91 7.34
C SER A 287 -9.55 -1.59 6.76
N LYS A 288 -10.03 -0.45 7.27
CA LYS A 288 -9.58 0.88 6.85
C LYS A 288 -8.14 1.21 7.24
N TRP A 289 -7.57 0.54 8.24
CA TRP A 289 -6.28 0.92 8.82
C TRP A 289 -5.36 -0.27 9.11
N MET A 290 -5.81 -1.51 8.92
CA MET A 290 -5.02 -2.72 9.16
C MET A 290 -3.71 -2.75 8.34
N ASP A 291 -3.72 -2.23 7.12
CA ASP A 291 -2.52 -2.21 6.27
C ASP A 291 -1.41 -1.35 6.91
N ALA A 292 -1.78 -0.36 7.73
CA ALA A 292 -0.86 0.49 8.49
C ALA A 292 -0.11 -0.25 9.62
N LEU A 293 -0.47 -1.51 9.93
CA LEU A 293 0.25 -2.33 10.89
C LEU A 293 1.61 -2.81 10.37
N SER A 294 1.81 -2.79 9.05
CA SER A 294 3.06 -3.19 8.40
C SER A 294 3.96 -2.00 8.02
N GLU A 295 3.49 -0.76 8.23
CA GLU A 295 4.21 0.47 7.89
C GLU A 295 5.46 0.66 8.74
N GLU A 296 6.53 1.20 8.18
CA GLU A 296 7.79 1.36 8.92
C GLU A 296 7.71 2.41 10.03
N SER A 297 6.73 3.32 9.97
CA SER A 297 6.58 4.45 10.88
C SER A 297 5.14 4.68 11.34
N VAL A 298 4.97 5.51 12.38
CA VAL A 298 3.64 5.92 12.84
C VAL A 298 2.91 6.67 11.72
N SER A 299 1.71 6.20 11.40
CA SER A 299 0.94 6.67 10.24
C SER A 299 -0.40 7.26 10.66
N TYR A 300 -0.90 8.24 9.90
CA TYR A 300 -2.25 8.78 10.04
C TYR A 300 -3.11 8.33 8.85
N ILE A 301 -4.25 7.74 9.16
CA ILE A 301 -5.18 7.17 8.20
C ILE A 301 -6.39 8.10 8.07
N HIS A 302 -6.58 8.66 6.89
CA HIS A 302 -7.55 9.73 6.64
C HIS A 302 -8.99 9.22 6.76
N GLU A 303 -9.29 8.07 6.16
CA GLU A 303 -10.58 7.39 6.07
C GLU A 303 -11.10 6.92 7.43
N ALA A 304 -10.21 6.79 8.41
CA ALA A 304 -10.49 6.36 9.77
C ALA A 304 -10.30 7.49 10.82
N ASN A 305 -9.77 8.65 10.41
CA ASN A 305 -9.30 9.71 11.31
C ASN A 305 -8.52 9.15 12.52
N LYS A 306 -7.48 8.36 12.22
CA LYS A 306 -6.81 7.51 13.20
C LYS A 306 -5.30 7.53 13.03
N ILE A 307 -4.57 7.64 14.14
CA ILE A 307 -3.12 7.39 14.18
C ILE A 307 -2.91 5.91 14.51
N VAL A 308 -2.05 5.24 13.75
CA VAL A 308 -1.68 3.84 13.97
C VAL A 308 -0.19 3.78 14.30
N ILE A 309 0.14 3.14 15.43
CA ILE A 309 1.52 2.81 15.81
C ILE A 309 1.74 1.32 15.49
N PRO A 310 2.54 1.00 14.46
CA PRO A 310 2.92 -0.36 14.14
C PRO A 310 3.54 -1.11 15.34
N PRO A 311 3.31 -2.43 15.47
CA PRO A 311 3.74 -3.23 16.61
C PRO A 311 5.28 -3.36 16.73
N HIS A 312 6.05 -3.36 15.62
CA HIS A 312 7.51 -3.46 15.71
C HIS A 312 8.14 -2.23 16.36
N LEU A 313 7.50 -1.06 16.27
CA LEU A 313 7.94 0.17 16.94
C LEU A 313 7.80 0.13 18.45
N LEU A 314 7.09 -0.86 19.00
CA LEU A 314 6.84 -1.03 20.43
C LEU A 314 7.94 -1.83 21.15
N ASN A 315 9.14 -1.92 20.55
CA ASN A 315 10.28 -2.65 21.11
C ASN A 315 11.52 -1.72 21.25
N PRO A 316 12.45 -2.02 22.18
CA PRO A 316 13.73 -1.32 22.27
C PRO A 316 14.54 -1.42 20.96
N PRO A 317 15.38 -0.41 20.63
CA PRO A 317 15.60 0.84 21.36
C PRO A 317 14.52 1.91 21.09
N LEU A 318 13.58 1.65 20.18
CA LEU A 318 12.59 2.64 19.73
C LEU A 318 11.58 2.99 20.84
N PHE A 319 11.18 1.99 21.63
CA PHE A 319 10.26 2.17 22.74
C PHE A 319 10.51 1.20 23.89
N HIS A 320 10.45 1.72 25.10
CA HIS A 320 10.24 0.94 26.31
C HIS A 320 9.48 1.80 27.32
N ARG A 321 8.42 1.27 27.91
CA ARG A 321 7.53 2.03 28.82
C ARG A 321 8.24 2.67 30.03
N ASN A 322 9.39 2.15 30.43
CA ASN A 322 10.18 2.68 31.55
C ASN A 322 11.23 3.71 31.11
N TYR A 323 11.33 4.05 29.82
CA TYR A 323 12.23 5.12 29.39
C TYR A 323 11.78 6.47 29.95
N PRO A 324 12.73 7.39 30.21
CA PRO A 324 12.39 8.75 30.62
C PRO A 324 11.41 9.40 29.63
N MET A 325 10.45 10.18 30.13
CA MET A 325 9.43 10.82 29.27
C MET A 325 10.07 11.64 28.15
N ALA A 326 11.20 12.31 28.39
CA ALA A 326 11.92 13.05 27.36
C ALA A 326 12.34 12.16 26.16
N MET A 327 12.79 10.93 26.42
CA MET A 327 13.12 9.97 25.36
C MET A 327 11.87 9.49 24.64
N LEU A 328 10.78 9.20 25.38
CA LEU A 328 9.51 8.77 24.78
C LEU A 328 8.90 9.85 23.89
N TYR A 329 8.97 11.12 24.30
CA TYR A 329 8.57 12.24 23.46
C TYR A 329 9.50 12.41 22.25
N GLY A 330 10.82 12.26 22.45
CA GLY A 330 11.82 12.37 21.38
C GLY A 330 11.78 11.25 20.33
N SER A 331 11.35 10.04 20.71
CA SER A 331 11.21 8.92 19.79
C SER A 331 9.80 8.85 19.18
N LEU A 332 8.87 8.12 19.81
CA LEU A 332 7.52 7.93 19.30
C LEU A 332 6.66 9.19 19.39
N GLY A 333 6.89 10.07 20.37
CA GLY A 333 6.16 11.33 20.46
C GLY A 333 6.32 12.21 19.21
N VAL A 334 7.53 12.33 18.67
CA VAL A 334 7.79 13.06 17.42
C VAL A 334 7.08 12.40 16.24
N GLN A 335 7.08 11.07 16.16
CA GLN A 335 6.38 10.35 15.09
C GLN A 335 4.85 10.51 15.20
N ILE A 336 4.28 10.44 16.40
CA ILE A 336 2.85 10.70 16.66
C ILE A 336 2.49 12.12 16.27
N ALA A 337 3.32 13.12 16.64
CA ALA A 337 3.09 14.51 16.25
C ALA A 337 3.15 14.69 14.73
N ARG A 338 4.11 14.06 14.04
CA ARG A 338 4.21 14.09 12.57
C ARG A 338 2.99 13.47 11.90
N ALA A 339 2.53 12.32 12.39
CA ALA A 339 1.29 11.70 11.90
C ALA A 339 0.09 12.61 12.13
N MET A 340 -0.02 13.24 13.30
CA MET A 340 -1.11 14.19 13.60
C MET A 340 -1.09 15.42 12.69
N LEU A 341 0.09 15.90 12.29
CA LEU A 341 0.22 17.00 11.32
C LEU A 341 -0.36 16.65 9.95
N ARG A 342 -0.31 15.37 9.53
CA ARG A 342 -0.97 14.90 8.29
C ARG A 342 -2.49 15.08 8.31
N ALA A 343 -3.10 15.15 9.49
CA ALA A 343 -4.52 15.42 9.59
C ALA A 343 -4.89 16.86 9.18
N VAL A 344 -3.93 17.78 9.17
CA VAL A 344 -4.15 19.21 8.92
C VAL A 344 -3.26 19.81 7.82
N ASP A 345 -2.44 18.99 7.15
CA ASP A 345 -1.70 19.42 5.96
C ASP A 345 -2.66 19.61 4.76
N SER A 346 -2.13 20.01 3.61
CA SER A 346 -2.94 20.28 2.42
C SER A 346 -3.81 19.09 1.99
N VAL A 347 -3.29 17.86 2.13
CA VAL A 347 -4.03 16.63 1.85
C VAL A 347 -5.05 16.38 2.97
N GLY A 348 -4.62 16.50 4.22
CA GLY A 348 -5.45 16.35 5.41
C GLY A 348 -6.70 17.21 5.39
N LEU A 349 -6.59 18.47 4.96
CA LEU A 349 -7.72 19.40 4.89
C LEU A 349 -8.84 18.92 3.99
N ALA A 350 -8.56 18.13 2.95
CA ALA A 350 -9.60 17.56 2.10
C ALA A 350 -10.54 16.60 2.85
N TRP A 351 -10.15 16.09 4.01
CA TRP A 351 -10.89 15.08 4.77
C TRP A 351 -11.50 15.64 6.05
N ASN A 352 -12.80 15.41 6.24
CA ASN A 352 -13.49 15.77 7.48
C ASN A 352 -13.19 14.82 8.65
N SER A 353 -13.77 15.09 9.82
CA SER A 353 -13.58 14.30 11.04
C SER A 353 -14.11 12.86 10.96
N ARG A 354 -14.93 12.54 9.96
CA ARG A 354 -15.50 11.21 9.69
C ARG A 354 -14.71 10.44 8.63
N GLY A 355 -13.62 11.02 8.11
CA GLY A 355 -12.81 10.41 7.06
C GLY A 355 -13.50 10.41 5.69
N GLN A 356 -14.33 11.43 5.42
CA GLN A 356 -14.93 11.64 4.11
C GLN A 356 -14.30 12.86 3.43
N LEU A 357 -14.09 12.75 2.11
CA LEU A 357 -13.63 13.88 1.29
C LEU A 357 -14.67 15.00 1.27
N THR A 358 -14.20 16.23 1.34
CA THR A 358 -14.99 17.46 1.29
C THR A 358 -14.65 18.24 0.02
N SER A 359 -15.64 18.90 -0.59
CA SER A 359 -15.38 19.66 -1.80
C SER A 359 -14.51 20.89 -1.50
N ARG A 360 -13.61 21.22 -2.45
CA ARG A 360 -12.56 22.26 -2.38
C ARG A 360 -13.05 23.66 -1.93
N SER A 361 -14.35 23.90 -2.01
CA SER A 361 -15.01 25.20 -1.75
C SER A 361 -14.73 25.82 -0.37
N ILE A 362 -14.32 25.02 0.62
CA ILE A 362 -14.10 25.51 2.00
C ILE A 362 -12.67 26.08 2.19
N TYR A 363 -11.70 25.66 1.36
CA TYR A 363 -10.28 25.90 1.64
C TYR A 363 -9.56 26.85 0.66
N THR A 364 -10.18 27.17 -0.49
CA THR A 364 -9.51 27.96 -1.56
C THR A 364 -10.02 29.39 -1.75
N ASN A 365 -10.93 29.89 -0.92
CA ASN A 365 -11.30 31.30 -0.96
C ASN A 365 -10.47 32.12 0.04
N ARG A 366 -9.19 32.34 -0.29
CA ARG A 366 -8.43 33.59 -0.07
C ARG A 366 -6.97 33.48 -0.50
#